data_AF-A0AAN7SZN5-F1
#
_entry.id   AF-A0AAN7SZN5-F1
#
_cell.length_a   1.000
_cell.length_b   1.000
_cell.length_c   1.000
_cell.angle_alpha   90.00
_cell.angle_beta   90.00
_cell.angle_gamma   90.00
#
_symmetry.space_group_name_H-M   'P 1'
#
loop_
_entity.id
_entity.type
_entity.pdbx_description
1 polymer ?
#
loop_
_entity_poly.entity_id
_entity_poly.type
_entity_poly.pdbx_seq_one_letter_code
_entity_poly.pdbx_strand_id
1 'polypeptide(L)'
;MSKSSSSDNSIVNIVPCRINHTGTSKVTKRYWQPRSETDGTETAYFRGRRLRGRVINMPEKYTGLVLRTSAKTIIEPTSPAVQDEDEDDEEPELPVPIKVIEQVSNFDKMILPPADDTMVKGVEEWIAFAEAIHKPA
;
A
#
# COMPACT_ATOMS: atom_id res chain seq x y z
N MET A 1 -8.83 26.05 10.85
CA MET A 1 -7.58 25.40 11.29
C MET A 1 -7.62 23.94 10.82
N SER A 2 -7.07 23.65 9.64
CA SER A 2 -6.99 22.26 9.17
C SER A 2 -5.93 21.53 9.99
N LYS A 3 -6.33 20.42 10.61
CA LYS A 3 -5.43 19.54 11.36
C LYS A 3 -4.53 18.87 10.32
N SER A 4 -3.24 19.22 10.27
CA SER A 4 -2.26 18.37 9.59
C SER A 4 -2.25 17.03 10.31
N SER A 5 -2.86 16.02 9.69
CA SER A 5 -2.81 14.65 10.21
C SER A 5 -1.36 14.19 10.14
N SER A 6 -0.66 14.16 11.27
CA SER A 6 0.56 13.36 11.37
C SER A 6 0.18 11.94 10.96
N SER A 7 0.67 11.50 9.81
CA SER A 7 0.41 10.15 9.33
C SER A 7 1.11 9.20 10.29
N ASP A 8 0.33 8.49 11.12
CA ASP A 8 0.86 7.49 12.03
C ASP A 8 1.64 6.45 11.21
N ASN A 9 2.84 6.11 11.67
CA ASN A 9 3.70 5.13 11.01
C ASN A 9 3.26 3.72 11.44
N SER A 10 2.77 2.94 10.47
CA SER A 10 2.26 1.60 10.71
C SER A 10 3.34 0.55 10.53
N ILE A 11 3.18 -0.58 11.21
CA ILE A 11 4.00 -1.77 10.98
C ILE A 11 3.18 -2.73 10.12
N VAL A 12 3.67 -3.03 8.91
CA VAL A 12 3.02 -3.96 7.99
C VAL A 12 3.47 -5.39 8.27
N ASN A 13 2.51 -6.29 8.46
CA ASN A 13 2.76 -7.70 8.74
C ASN A 13 2.12 -8.57 7.67
N ILE A 14 2.93 -9.28 6.89
CA ILE A 14 2.48 -10.32 5.95
C ILE A 14 2.40 -11.64 6.72
N VAL A 15 1.21 -12.24 6.75
CA VAL A 15 0.97 -13.52 7.44
C VAL A 15 0.82 -14.67 6.42
N PRO A 16 1.33 -15.87 6.72
CA PRO A 16 1.29 -17.02 5.79
C PRO A 16 -0.08 -17.73 5.82
N CYS A 17 -1.16 -16.96 5.79
CA CYS A 17 -2.53 -17.46 5.78
C CYS A 17 -3.49 -16.40 5.26
N ARG A 18 -4.59 -16.84 4.65
CA ARG A 18 -5.67 -15.94 4.24
C ARG A 18 -6.60 -15.62 5.42
N ILE A 19 -6.85 -14.34 5.64
CA ILE A 19 -7.88 -13.86 6.56
C ILE A 19 -9.06 -13.37 5.72
N ASN A 20 -10.23 -13.99 5.88
CA ASN A 20 -11.41 -13.66 5.07
C ASN A 20 -12.07 -12.33 5.47
N HIS A 21 -11.78 -11.83 6.66
CA HIS A 21 -12.29 -10.56 7.12
C HIS A 21 -11.36 -9.41 6.69
N THR A 22 -11.92 -8.45 5.97
CA THR A 22 -11.27 -7.18 5.62
C THR A 22 -11.92 -6.06 6.42
N GLY A 23 -11.16 -5.42 7.30
CA GLY A 23 -11.67 -4.33 8.13
C GLY A 23 -10.81 -4.06 9.35
N THR A 24 -11.21 -3.05 10.12
CA THR A 24 -10.60 -2.79 11.42
C THR A 24 -10.96 -3.92 12.37
N SER A 25 -9.95 -4.45 13.04
CA SER A 25 -10.13 -5.45 14.09
C SER A 25 -9.55 -4.92 15.39
N LYS A 26 -10.22 -5.18 16.51
CA LYS A 26 -9.74 -4.83 17.85
C LYS A 26 -8.62 -5.78 18.26
N VAL A 27 -7.49 -5.69 17.55
CA VAL A 27 -6.30 -6.46 17.85
C VAL A 27 -5.64 -5.83 19.06
N THR A 28 -5.85 -6.45 20.22
CA THR A 28 -5.15 -6.06 21.44
C THR A 28 -3.76 -6.69 21.47
N LYS A 29 -2.85 -6.12 22.27
CA LYS A 29 -1.53 -6.72 22.55
C LYS A 29 -1.61 -8.16 23.10
N ARG A 30 -2.76 -8.60 23.59
CA ARG A 30 -3.01 -9.99 24.00
C ARG A 30 -3.02 -10.96 22.81
N TYR A 31 -3.55 -10.54 21.67
CA TYR A 31 -3.76 -11.40 20.51
C TYR A 31 -2.67 -11.27 19.43
N TRP A 32 -2.00 -10.11 19.38
CA TRP A 32 -0.91 -9.86 18.46
C TRP A 32 0.15 -9.00 19.14
N GLN A 33 1.32 -9.59 19.38
CA GLN A 33 2.46 -8.89 19.96
C GLN A 33 3.74 -9.47 19.37
N PRO A 34 4.18 -8.96 18.21
CA PRO A 34 5.50 -9.27 17.68
C PRO A 34 6.59 -8.90 18.70
N ARG A 35 7.58 -9.77 18.83
CA ARG A 35 8.75 -9.58 19.70
C ARG A 35 10.01 -9.79 18.87
N SER A 36 10.95 -8.87 18.99
CA SER A 36 12.27 -9.01 18.37
C SER A 36 13.07 -10.11 19.06
N GLU A 37 13.70 -10.95 18.25
CA GLU A 37 14.59 -12.03 18.67
C GLU A 37 16.05 -11.61 18.48
N THR A 38 16.99 -12.37 19.06
CA THR A 38 18.44 -12.08 18.98
C THR A 38 19.03 -12.22 17.58
N ASP A 39 18.33 -12.92 16.69
CA ASP A 39 18.75 -13.15 15.30
C ASP A 39 18.17 -12.12 14.31
N GLY A 40 17.56 -11.05 14.81
CA GLY A 40 16.96 -10.00 13.98
C GLY A 40 15.59 -10.35 13.39
N THR A 41 15.02 -11.52 13.71
CA THR A 41 13.63 -11.86 13.33
C THR A 41 12.62 -11.34 14.35
N GLU A 42 11.37 -11.19 13.95
CA GLU A 42 10.26 -10.90 14.86
C GLU A 42 9.36 -12.15 14.99
N THR A 43 9.09 -12.59 16.22
CA THR A 43 8.18 -13.71 16.49
C THR A 43 6.83 -13.18 16.99
N ALA A 44 5.73 -13.72 16.46
CA ALA A 44 4.37 -13.50 16.95
C ALA A 44 3.60 -14.83 17.00
N TYR A 45 2.45 -14.85 17.68
CA TYR A 45 1.56 -16.02 17.71
C TYR A 45 0.21 -15.66 17.13
N PHE A 46 -0.28 -16.47 16.20
CA PHE A 46 -1.59 -16.30 15.60
C PHE A 46 -2.32 -17.63 15.58
N ARG A 47 -3.52 -17.67 16.19
CA ARG A 47 -4.35 -18.88 16.25
C ARG A 47 -3.59 -20.12 16.76
N GLY A 48 -2.73 -19.93 17.77
CA GLY A 48 -1.92 -21.00 18.38
C GLY A 48 -0.70 -21.43 17.57
N ARG A 49 -0.43 -20.82 16.41
CA ARG A 49 0.76 -21.10 15.60
C ARG A 49 1.82 -20.02 15.83
N ARG A 50 3.06 -20.45 16.05
CA ARG A 50 4.22 -19.56 16.08
C ARG A 50 4.51 -19.08 14.66
N LEU A 51 4.51 -17.77 14.48
CA LEU A 51 4.96 -17.09 13.27
C LEU A 51 6.32 -16.47 13.57
N ARG A 52 7.29 -16.71 12.69
CA ARG A 52 8.59 -16.06 12.73
C ARG A 52 8.72 -15.26 11.45
N GLY A 53 9.02 -13.97 11.54
CA GLY A 53 9.07 -13.07 10.41
C GLY A 53 10.45 -12.45 10.23
N ARG A 54 10.89 -12.32 8.98
CA ARG A 54 12.04 -11.51 8.61
C ARG A 54 11.59 -10.04 8.54
N VAL A 55 12.37 -9.15 9.15
CA VAL A 55 12.14 -7.71 9.04
C VAL A 55 12.84 -7.19 7.79
N ILE A 56 12.12 -6.44 6.96
CA ILE A 56 12.64 -5.69 5.83
C ILE A 56 12.37 -4.21 6.06
N ASN A 57 13.39 -3.41 5.84
CA ASN A 57 13.27 -1.95 5.84
C ASN A 57 13.07 -1.45 4.41
N MET A 58 12.33 -0.36 4.26
CA MET A 58 12.23 0.33 2.99
C MET A 58 13.61 0.86 2.56
N PRO A 59 13.95 0.83 1.26
CA PRO A 59 15.18 1.44 0.77
C PRO A 59 15.23 2.94 1.06
N GLU A 60 16.42 3.52 1.24
CA GLU A 60 16.65 4.87 1.82
C GLU A 60 15.87 6.03 1.16
N LYS A 61 15.43 5.89 -0.09
CA LYS A 61 14.69 6.91 -0.85
C LYS A 61 13.19 6.62 -1.00
N TYR A 62 12.71 5.55 -0.38
CA TYR A 62 11.36 5.06 -0.54
C TYR A 62 10.66 4.98 0.81
N THR A 63 9.34 5.20 0.80
CA THR A 63 8.47 4.98 1.96
C THR A 63 7.25 4.19 1.51
N GLY A 64 6.78 3.31 2.38
CA GLY A 64 5.55 2.57 2.15
C GLY A 64 4.33 3.44 2.43
N LEU A 65 3.30 3.33 1.61
CA LEU A 65 2.03 4.03 1.80
C LEU A 65 0.89 3.02 1.90
N VAL A 66 0.05 3.16 2.93
CA VAL A 66 -1.24 2.47 3.02
C VAL A 66 -2.29 3.38 2.44
N LEU A 67 -2.85 2.98 1.29
CA LEU A 67 -3.83 3.77 0.55
C LEU A 67 -5.22 3.14 0.67
N ARG A 68 -6.27 3.97 0.69
CA ARG A 68 -7.66 3.54 0.66
C ARG A 68 -8.42 4.33 -0.40
N THR A 69 -9.08 3.63 -1.31
CA THR A 69 -9.99 4.26 -2.28
C THR A 69 -11.19 4.84 -1.52
N SER A 70 -11.42 6.14 -1.68
CA SER A 70 -12.60 6.79 -1.13
C SER A 70 -13.82 6.61 -2.04
N ALA A 71 -15.01 6.86 -1.50
CA ALA A 71 -16.24 6.91 -2.30
C ALA A 71 -16.40 8.22 -3.10
N LYS A 72 -15.46 9.17 -2.97
CA LYS A 72 -15.52 10.46 -3.65
C LYS A 72 -15.03 10.31 -5.08
N THR A 73 -15.79 10.86 -6.02
CA THR A 73 -15.42 10.94 -7.43
C THR A 73 -15.23 12.39 -7.83
N ILE A 74 -14.16 12.68 -8.55
CA ILE A 74 -14.01 13.95 -9.28
C ILE A 74 -14.59 13.68 -10.67
N ILE A 75 -15.68 14.36 -11.00
CA ILE A 75 -16.16 14.42 -12.38
C ILE A 75 -15.46 15.65 -12.96
N GLU A 76 -14.60 15.47 -13.95
CA GLU A 76 -14.04 16.61 -14.69
C GLU A 76 -15.17 17.22 -15.53
N PRO A 77 -15.50 18.51 -15.37
CA PRO A 77 -16.45 19.16 -16.27
C PRO A 77 -15.74 19.37 -17.62
N THR A 78 -16.10 18.58 -18.62
CA THR A 78 -15.70 18.86 -20.01
C THR A 78 -16.28 20.23 -20.38
N SER A 79 -15.41 21.17 -20.74
CA SER A 79 -15.77 22.47 -21.32
C SER A 79 -16.74 22.28 -22.48
N PRO A 80 -17.76 23.14 -22.69
CA PRO A 80 -18.61 23.04 -23.87
C PRO A 80 -17.76 23.42 -25.09
N ALA A 81 -17.32 22.43 -25.85
CA ALA A 81 -16.78 22.65 -27.19
C ALA A 81 -17.91 23.18 -28.07
N VAL A 82 -17.61 24.26 -28.76
CA VAL A 82 -18.48 24.95 -29.71
C VAL A 82 -18.93 23.92 -30.76
N GLN A 83 -20.25 23.85 -31.00
CA GLN A 83 -20.85 22.98 -32.01
C GLN A 83 -20.47 23.51 -33.39
N ASP A 84 -19.54 22.86 -34.07
CA ASP A 84 -19.46 22.90 -35.54
C ASP A 84 -20.21 21.68 -36.07
N GLU A 85 -21.17 21.94 -36.95
CA GLU A 85 -22.20 21.05 -37.47
C GLU A 85 -21.67 20.07 -38.53
N ASP A 86 -20.77 19.16 -38.17
CA ASP A 86 -20.43 18.02 -39.04
C ASP A 86 -20.77 16.70 -38.34
N GLU A 87 -21.68 15.95 -38.98
CA GLU A 87 -22.17 14.64 -38.59
C GLU A 87 -21.03 13.61 -38.49
N ASP A 88 -20.53 13.36 -37.28
CA ASP A 88 -19.90 12.08 -36.94
C ASP A 88 -20.69 11.45 -35.78
N ASP A 89 -21.18 10.24 -36.04
CA ASP A 89 -22.00 9.40 -35.16
C ASP A 89 -21.12 8.78 -34.05
N GLU A 90 -20.31 9.60 -33.38
CA GLU A 90 -19.51 9.19 -32.22
C GLU A 90 -20.36 9.31 -30.95
N GLU A 91 -20.72 8.16 -30.39
CA GLU A 91 -21.36 8.05 -29.07
C GLU A 91 -20.56 8.91 -28.07
N PRO A 92 -21.17 9.88 -27.37
CA PRO A 92 -20.42 10.78 -26.51
C PRO A 92 -19.71 9.97 -25.43
N GLU A 93 -18.38 9.94 -25.45
CA GLU A 93 -17.56 9.28 -24.43
C GLU A 93 -17.93 9.84 -23.06
N LEU A 94 -18.70 9.07 -22.29
CA LEU A 94 -19.10 9.49 -20.96
C LEU A 94 -17.84 9.66 -20.10
N PRO A 95 -17.68 10.80 -19.40
CA PRO A 95 -16.48 11.06 -18.62
C PRO A 95 -16.29 9.96 -17.56
N VAL A 96 -15.12 9.34 -17.59
CA VAL A 96 -14.78 8.23 -16.68
C VAL A 96 -14.64 8.79 -15.26
N PRO A 97 -15.44 8.33 -14.28
CA PRO A 97 -15.39 8.86 -12.93
C PRO A 97 -14.06 8.53 -12.25
N ILE A 98 -13.26 9.56 -11.92
CA ILE A 98 -11.97 9.40 -11.24
C ILE A 98 -12.21 9.26 -9.74
N LYS A 99 -11.86 8.11 -9.16
CA LYS A 99 -11.97 7.87 -7.71
C LYS A 99 -10.79 8.50 -6.97
N VAL A 100 -11.09 9.19 -5.87
CA VAL A 100 -10.05 9.79 -5.01
C VAL A 100 -9.44 8.74 -4.09
N ILE A 101 -8.11 8.69 -4.03
CA ILE A 101 -7.35 7.84 -3.11
C ILE A 101 -6.93 8.65 -1.88
N GLU A 102 -7.18 8.11 -0.68
CA GLU A 102 -6.76 8.70 0.58
C GLU A 102 -5.56 7.92 1.15
N GLN A 103 -4.52 8.64 1.57
CA GLN A 103 -3.43 8.06 2.36
C GLN A 103 -3.91 7.82 3.79
N VAL A 104 -3.90 6.56 4.22
CA VAL A 104 -4.27 6.14 5.57
C VAL A 104 -3.08 6.25 6.52
N SER A 105 -1.90 5.81 6.08
CA SER A 105 -0.70 5.70 6.92
C SER A 105 0.55 5.55 6.05
N ASN A 106 1.72 5.82 6.61
CA ASN A 106 3.02 5.47 6.04
C ASN A 106 3.61 4.25 6.76
N PHE A 107 4.59 3.57 6.16
CA PHE A 107 5.36 2.53 6.81
C PHE A 107 6.79 2.44 6.27
N ASP A 108 7.76 2.31 7.16
CA ASP A 108 9.18 2.17 6.77
C ASP A 108 9.69 0.74 6.96
N LYS A 109 8.91 -0.13 7.61
CA LYS A 109 9.26 -1.53 7.81
C LYS A 109 8.11 -2.48 7.53
N MET A 110 8.47 -3.67 7.04
CA MET A 110 7.55 -4.77 6.80
C MET A 110 8.11 -6.06 7.39
N ILE A 111 7.22 -6.90 7.92
CA ILE A 111 7.55 -8.20 8.48
C ILE A 111 6.88 -9.26 7.61
N LEU A 112 7.66 -10.20 7.09
CA LEU A 112 7.17 -11.24 6.18
C LEU A 112 7.61 -12.64 6.61
N PRO A 113 6.92 -13.69 6.14
CA PRO A 113 7.32 -15.06 6.42
C PRO A 113 8.71 -15.36 5.83
N PRO A 114 9.55 -16.19 6.47
CA PRO A 114 10.95 -16.36 6.07
C PRO A 114 11.10 -17.14 4.75
N ALA A 115 10.04 -17.82 4.32
CA ALA A 115 10.00 -18.61 3.10
C ALA A 115 9.71 -17.78 1.84
N ASP A 116 9.31 -16.50 1.98
CA ASP A 116 8.93 -15.66 0.86
C ASP A 116 10.09 -14.76 0.42
N ASP A 117 11.03 -15.36 -0.34
CA ASP A 117 12.17 -14.64 -0.91
C ASP A 117 11.75 -13.72 -2.07
N THR A 118 10.57 -13.95 -2.67
CA THR A 118 10.09 -13.17 -3.82
C THR A 118 9.80 -11.73 -3.42
N MET A 119 9.09 -11.53 -2.31
CA MET A 119 8.80 -10.18 -1.80
C MET A 119 10.07 -9.47 -1.32
N VAL A 120 11.01 -10.22 -0.73
CA VAL A 120 12.32 -9.67 -0.32
C VAL A 120 13.04 -9.09 -1.52
N LYS A 121 13.23 -9.90 -2.56
CA LYS A 121 13.89 -9.50 -3.80
C LYS A 121 13.16 -8.37 -4.51
N GLY A 122 11.82 -8.38 -4.46
CA GLY A 122 11.00 -7.29 -4.99
C GLY A 122 11.29 -5.94 -4.33
N VAL A 123 11.53 -5.90 -3.02
CA VAL A 123 11.81 -4.65 -2.30
C VAL A 123 13.30 -4.29 -2.34
N GLU A 124 14.19 -5.25 -2.08
CA GLU A 124 15.63 -5.00 -1.94
C GLU A 124 16.35 -4.91 -3.30
N GLU A 125 15.99 -5.74 -4.27
CA GLU A 125 16.72 -5.85 -5.55
C GLU A 125 16.01 -5.12 -6.69
N TRP A 126 14.71 -5.38 -6.87
CA TRP A 126 13.97 -4.87 -8.03
C TRP A 126 13.84 -3.34 -8.03
N ILE A 127 13.63 -2.73 -6.85
CA ILE A 127 13.56 -1.26 -6.74
C ILE A 127 14.90 -0.63 -7.18
N ALA A 128 16.03 -1.16 -6.69
CA ALA A 128 17.35 -0.67 -7.05
C ALA A 128 17.66 -0.90 -8.54
N PHE A 129 17.28 -2.06 -9.07
CA PHE A 129 17.42 -2.38 -10.49
C PHE A 129 16.61 -1.43 -11.38
N ALA A 130 15.34 -1.16 -11.02
CA ALA A 130 14.49 -0.21 -11.73
C ALA A 130 15.05 1.21 -11.68
N GLU A 131 15.62 1.64 -10.55
CA GLU A 131 16.29 2.94 -10.43
C GLU A 131 17.50 3.02 -11.38
N ALA A 132 18.28 1.94 -11.52
CA ALA A 132 19.44 1.92 -12.41
C ALA A 132 19.05 2.03 -13.90
N ILE A 133 17.96 1.39 -14.33
CA ILE A 133 17.49 1.42 -15.73
C ILE A 133 16.92 2.79 -16.10
N HIS A 134 16.13 3.40 -15.22
CA HIS A 134 15.36 4.60 -15.54
C HIS A 134 16.03 5.90 -15.10
N LYS A 135 17.31 5.86 -14.70
CA LYS A 135 18.08 7.08 -14.42
C LYS A 135 18.20 7.90 -15.71
N PRO A 136 17.78 9.18 -15.70
CA PRO A 136 18.01 10.07 -16.84
C PRO A 136 19.52 10.24 -17.06
N ALA A 137 19.91 10.33 -18.34
CA ALA A 137 21.30 10.45 -18.78
C ALA A 137 21.93 11.80 -18.39
#